data_AF-A0A4Q2CZ75-F1
#
_entry.id   AF-A0A4Q2CZ75-F1
#
_cell.length_a   1.000
_cell.length_b   1.000
_cell.length_c   1.000
_cell.angle_alpha   90.00
_cell.angle_beta   90.00
_cell.angle_gamma   90.00
#
_symmetry.space_group_name_H-M   'P 1'
#
loop_
_entity.id
_entity.type
_entity.pdbx_description
1 polymer ?
#
loop_
_entity_poly.entity_id
_entity_poly.type
_entity_poly.pdbx_seq_one_letter_code
_entity_poly.pdbx_strand_id
1 'polypeptide(L)'
;MAQPTPTSSSSTASTDNSWKASLNQPKKDFRPQTEDVTATKGLEFEDMFLRRELLMGIFEAGFEKPSPIQEEAIPIALTKRDVLA
;
A
#
# COMPACT_ATOMS: atom_id res chain seq x y z
N MET A 1 33.86 -37.31 -13.37
CA MET A 1 33.33 -36.11 -14.06
C MET A 1 32.36 -35.45 -13.10
N ALA A 2 32.76 -34.33 -12.49
CA ALA A 2 31.94 -33.59 -11.53
C ALA A 2 31.55 -32.26 -12.16
N GLN A 3 30.25 -31.97 -12.21
CA GLN A 3 29.71 -30.69 -12.65
C GLN A 3 29.23 -29.93 -11.40
N PRO A 4 29.69 -28.69 -11.15
CA PRO A 4 29.00 -27.77 -10.26
C PRO A 4 28.01 -26.92 -11.07
N THR A 5 26.72 -26.94 -10.69
CA THR A 5 25.70 -26.03 -11.21
C THR A 5 25.63 -24.74 -10.36
N PRO A 6 25.29 -23.59 -10.97
CA PRO A 6 25.39 -22.27 -10.36
C PRO A 6 24.19 -21.96 -9.45
N THR A 7 24.43 -21.49 -8.22
CA THR A 7 23.38 -20.84 -7.41
C THR A 7 23.44 -19.34 -7.66
N SER A 8 22.60 -18.87 -8.59
CA SER A 8 22.28 -17.46 -8.76
C SER A 8 21.35 -17.02 -7.62
N SER A 9 21.90 -16.38 -6.58
CA SER A 9 21.12 -15.75 -5.52
C SER A 9 20.75 -14.33 -5.93
N SER A 10 19.80 -14.19 -6.84
CA SER A 10 19.10 -12.93 -7.12
C SER A 10 17.68 -13.03 -6.57
N SER A 11 17.53 -12.71 -5.28
CA SER A 11 16.23 -12.67 -4.59
C SER A 11 16.15 -11.43 -3.70
N THR A 12 16.04 -10.26 -4.33
CA THR A 12 15.77 -8.98 -3.65
C THR A 12 14.42 -8.40 -4.10
N ALA A 13 13.36 -9.21 -4.05
CA ALA A 13 12.00 -8.73 -4.32
C ALA A 13 10.94 -9.53 -3.56
N SER A 14 11.29 -10.10 -2.41
CA SER A 14 10.29 -10.59 -1.46
C SER A 14 9.95 -9.43 -0.54
N THR A 15 8.83 -8.78 -0.83
CA THR A 15 8.17 -7.79 0.02
C THR A 15 8.08 -8.31 1.44
N ASP A 16 9.01 -7.86 2.29
CA ASP A 16 9.00 -8.14 3.72
C ASP A 16 7.79 -7.42 4.31
N ASN A 17 6.63 -8.08 4.32
CA ASN A 17 5.38 -7.53 4.87
C ASN A 17 5.27 -7.72 6.39
N SER A 18 6.37 -8.15 7.02
CA SER A 18 6.51 -8.37 8.45
C SER A 18 6.26 -7.10 9.27
N TRP A 19 6.51 -5.92 8.69
CA TRP A 19 6.26 -4.63 9.35
C TRP A 19 4.77 -4.42 9.65
N LYS A 20 3.84 -4.88 8.80
CA LYS A 20 2.38 -4.75 9.03
C LYS A 20 1.93 -5.48 10.30
N ALA A 21 2.57 -6.59 10.63
CA ALA A 21 2.28 -7.38 11.83
C ALA A 21 2.71 -6.68 13.14
N SER A 22 3.63 -5.71 13.04
CA SER A 22 4.13 -4.96 14.19
C SER A 22 3.40 -3.63 14.42
N LEU A 23 2.40 -3.30 13.60
CA LEU A 23 1.65 -2.04 13.69
C LEU A 23 0.55 -2.09 14.74
N ASN A 24 0.34 -0.96 15.41
CA ASN A 24 -0.76 -0.80 16.34
C ASN A 24 -2.03 -0.35 15.61
N GLN A 25 -2.69 -1.28 14.90
CA GLN A 25 -3.89 -0.98 14.13
C GLN A 25 -5.11 -0.76 15.04
N PRO A 26 -5.96 0.24 14.77
CA PRO A 26 -7.16 0.49 15.54
C PRO A 26 -8.21 -0.59 15.27
N LYS A 27 -9.23 -0.66 16.14
CA LYS A 27 -10.35 -1.57 15.93
C LYS A 27 -11.03 -1.27 14.60
N LYS A 28 -11.28 -2.31 13.81
CA LYS A 28 -12.03 -2.25 12.55
C LYS A 28 -13.29 -1.39 12.71
N ASP A 29 -13.45 -0.40 11.83
CA ASP A 29 -14.65 0.40 11.77
C ASP A 29 -15.77 -0.40 11.08
N PHE A 30 -16.91 -0.52 11.76
CA PHE A 30 -18.09 -1.25 11.26
C PHE A 30 -19.25 -0.31 10.94
N ARG A 31 -19.02 1.01 10.97
CA ARG A 31 -20.04 1.97 10.56
C ARG A 31 -20.36 1.78 9.08
N PRO A 32 -21.62 2.02 8.66
CA PRO A 32 -21.98 1.97 7.25
C PRO A 32 -21.12 2.95 6.46
N GLN A 33 -20.47 2.46 5.42
CA GLN A 33 -19.62 3.24 4.53
C GLN A 33 -20.46 3.74 3.34
N THR A 34 -20.22 4.96 2.90
CA THR A 34 -20.88 5.55 1.72
C THR A 34 -20.17 5.17 0.44
N GLU A 35 -20.79 5.43 -0.71
CA GLU A 35 -20.20 5.18 -2.04
C GLU A 35 -18.86 5.89 -2.23
N ASP A 36 -18.67 7.05 -1.60
CA ASP A 36 -17.41 7.81 -1.59
C ASP A 36 -16.26 7.07 -0.90
N VAL A 37 -16.53 5.97 -0.21
CA VAL A 37 -15.55 5.14 0.49
C VAL A 37 -15.43 3.74 -0.12
N THR A 38 -16.52 3.20 -0.68
CA THR A 38 -16.57 1.79 -1.13
C THR A 38 -16.37 1.59 -2.63
N ALA A 39 -16.57 2.61 -3.47
CA ALA A 39 -16.50 2.51 -4.93
C ALA A 39 -15.06 2.47 -5.47
N THR A 40 -14.17 1.69 -4.84
CA THR A 40 -12.73 1.62 -5.17
C THR A 40 -12.50 0.77 -6.42
N LYS A 41 -11.55 1.17 -7.26
CA LYS A 41 -11.05 0.43 -8.43
C LYS A 41 -10.19 -0.77 -8.05
N GLY A 42 -9.89 -0.94 -6.76
CA GLY A 42 -9.23 -2.11 -6.21
C GLY A 42 -7.72 -1.96 -6.13
N LEU A 43 -7.21 -0.73 -6.05
CA LEU A 43 -5.80 -0.46 -5.80
C LEU A 43 -5.51 -0.57 -4.29
N GLU A 44 -4.32 -1.04 -3.94
CA GLU A 44 -3.84 -1.01 -2.55
C GLU A 44 -2.86 0.15 -2.36
N PHE A 45 -2.73 0.68 -1.13
CA PHE A 45 -1.77 1.75 -0.84
C PHE A 45 -0.32 1.37 -1.21
N GLU A 46 0.02 0.08 -1.12
CA GLU A 46 1.34 -0.46 -1.47
C GLU A 46 1.67 -0.31 -2.96
N ASP A 47 0.66 -0.24 -3.83
CA ASP A 47 0.83 -0.08 -5.29
C ASP A 47 1.04 1.39 -5.70
N MET A 48 0.86 2.33 -4.77
CA MET A 48 0.84 3.78 -5.06
C MET A 48 2.23 4.44 -4.93
N PHE A 49 3.31 3.66 -4.82
CA PHE A 49 4.69 4.16 -4.67
C PHE A 49 4.90 5.10 -3.46
N LEU A 50 4.13 4.90 -2.38
CA LEU A 50 4.27 5.66 -1.15
C LEU A 50 5.49 5.20 -0.34
N ARG A 51 6.10 6.12 0.42
CA ARG A 51 7.20 5.79 1.34
C ARG A 51 6.70 4.88 2.46
N ARG A 52 7.57 3.96 2.93
CA ARG A 52 7.24 2.99 3.99
C ARG A 52 6.70 3.64 5.26
N GLU A 53 7.30 4.73 5.73
CA GLU A 53 6.85 5.47 6.92
C GLU A 53 5.41 5.98 6.78
N LEU A 54 5.03 6.40 5.56
CA LEU A 54 3.67 6.85 5.29
C LEU A 54 2.68 5.68 5.29
N LEU A 55 3.05 4.57 4.66
CA LEU A 55 2.23 3.34 4.67
C LEU A 55 1.98 2.87 6.11
N MET A 56 3.01 2.87 6.96
CA MET A 56 2.87 2.57 8.40
C MET A 56 1.84 3.45 9.07
N GLY A 57 1.95 4.78 8.92
CA GLY A 57 0.99 5.71 9.51
C GLY A 57 -0.44 5.55 8.98
N ILE A 58 -0.61 5.23 7.70
CA ILE A 58 -1.93 4.97 7.09
C ILE A 58 -2.61 3.74 7.74
N PHE A 59 -1.88 2.63 7.85
CA PHE A 59 -2.41 1.41 8.48
C PHE A 59 -2.62 1.58 10.00
N GLU A 60 -1.75 2.29 10.71
CA GLU A 60 -1.94 2.62 12.13
C GLU A 60 -3.11 3.59 12.37
N ALA A 61 -3.52 4.37 11.37
CA ALA A 61 -4.73 5.16 11.43
C ALA A 61 -5.99 4.34 11.10
N GLY A 62 -5.86 3.06 10.72
CA GLY A 62 -6.98 2.17 10.40
C GLY A 62 -7.44 2.24 8.96
N PHE A 63 -6.70 2.90 8.07
CA PHE A 63 -6.98 2.91 6.64
C PHE A 63 -6.32 1.70 5.98
N GLU A 64 -7.12 0.69 5.64
CA GLU A 64 -6.60 -0.50 4.97
C GLU A 64 -6.53 -0.36 3.46
N LYS A 65 -7.46 0.40 2.86
CA LYS A 65 -7.59 0.60 1.42
C LYS A 65 -7.78 2.09 1.09
N PRO A 66 -7.24 2.57 -0.05
CA PRO A 66 -7.49 3.93 -0.51
C PRO A 66 -8.96 4.10 -0.87
N SER A 67 -9.50 5.30 -0.65
CA SER A 67 -10.84 5.64 -1.16
C SER A 67 -10.80 5.95 -2.67
N PRO A 68 -11.93 5.97 -3.38
CA PRO A 68 -11.98 6.22 -4.83
C PRO A 68 -11.29 7.51 -5.25
N ILE A 69 -11.42 8.59 -4.46
CA ILE A 69 -10.74 9.85 -4.75
C ILE A 69 -9.22 9.75 -4.55
N GLN A 70 -8.77 8.94 -3.59
CA GLN A 70 -7.35 8.75 -3.30
C GLN A 70 -6.65 7.95 -4.39
N GLU A 71 -7.32 6.92 -4.92
CA GLU A 71 -6.85 6.13 -6.05
C GLU A 71 -6.50 7.01 -7.26
N GLU A 72 -7.32 8.03 -7.54
CA GLU A 72 -7.07 8.97 -8.63
C GLU A 72 -6.07 10.08 -8.25
N ALA A 73 -6.17 10.62 -7.05
CA ALA A 73 -5.43 11.82 -6.66
C ALA A 73 -3.97 11.54 -6.27
N ILE A 74 -3.69 10.45 -5.54
CA ILE A 74 -2.34 10.18 -5.02
C ILE A 74 -1.31 10.01 -6.15
N PRO A 75 -1.56 9.22 -7.22
CA PRO A 75 -0.59 9.09 -8.31
C PRO A 75 -0.32 10.43 -9.01
N ILE A 76 -1.35 11.27 -9.16
CA ILE A 76 -1.21 12.60 -9.76
C ILE A 76 -0.40 13.53 -8.86
N ALA A 77 -0.69 13.54 -7.55
CA ALA A 77 0.03 14.35 -6.57
C ALA A 77 1.52 13.99 -6.51
N LEU A 78 1.87 12.69 -6.65
CA LEU A 78 3.26 12.24 -6.69
C LEU A 78 4.03 12.77 -7.92
N THR A 79 3.33 13.11 -9.02
CA THR A 79 3.94 13.79 -10.18
C THR A 79 4.22 15.27 -9.95
N LYS A 80 4.01 15.79 -8.73
CA LYS A 80 4.17 17.21 -8.36
C LYS A 80 3.28 18.15 -9.19
N ARG A 81 2.13 17.65 -9.63
CA ARG A 81 1.08 18.45 -10.26
C ARG A 81 0.07 18.89 -9.20
N ASP A 82 -0.49 20.07 -9.40
CA ASP A 82 -1.60 20.55 -8.59
C ASP A 82 -2.83 19.67 -8.81
N VAL A 83 -3.56 19.39 -7.73
CA VAL A 83 -4.76 18.55 -7.73
C VAL A 83 -5.93 19.37 -7.19
N LEU A 84 -7.04 19.39 -7.93
CA LEU A 84 -8.33 19.87 -7.46
C LEU A 84 -9.26 18.67 -7.39
N ALA A 85 -9.84 18.43 -6.21
CA ALA A 85 -10.65 17.26 -5.89
C ALA A 85 -11.86 17.69 -5.05
#